data_AF-A0A2D4MQB8-F1
#
_entry.id   AF-A0A2D4MQB8-F1
#
_cell.length_a   1.000
_cell.length_b   1.000
_cell.length_c   1.000
_cell.angle_alpha   90.00
_cell.angle_beta   90.00
_cell.angle_gamma   90.00
#
_symmetry.space_group_name_H-M   'P 1'
#
loop_
_entity.id
_entity.type
_entity.pdbx_description
1 polymer ?
#
loop_
_entity_poly.entity_id
_entity_poly.type
_entity_poly.pdbx_seq_one_letter_code
_entity_poly.pdbx_strand_id
1 'polypeptide(L)'
;VHGGFPRPIFYNVNAKCRCCVVSGDVATQRFHIDLTSRKMPQLKFCSRRSPVVCCNGCVASSQSLATNVGLDILKMGGNAVDAAVAVAAALNVTEPFSTGLDGDCFCLYYDARTKQVHGLNGSGRSPQSLTLELLKEYGFDEVNPLPSRHACNITVPGAAAAWCDAVMLYGSKQLSMGQILQPAIEMAEKGFPVSEITSYQWKQEAHVLQSPGNQHGKDLLINGEAPEHGQVFQNPLLANTFKEKTVQLPFEKAPLGQP
;
A
#
# COMPACT_ATOMS: atom_id res chain seq x y z
N VAL A 1 -26.07 30.03 14.75
CA VAL A 1 -24.70 30.19 14.19
C VAL A 1 -23.85 29.07 14.77
N HIS A 2 -23.51 28.04 13.98
CA HIS A 2 -22.27 27.25 14.06
C HIS A 2 -22.34 26.19 12.96
N GLY A 3 -21.71 26.52 11.82
CA GLY A 3 -21.58 25.64 10.67
C GLY A 3 -20.57 24.54 10.93
N GLY A 4 -21.03 23.28 10.86
CA GLY A 4 -20.16 22.12 10.75
C GLY A 4 -19.76 21.94 9.28
N PHE A 5 -18.49 22.18 8.96
CA PHE A 5 -17.94 21.84 7.66
C PHE A 5 -17.93 20.31 7.49
N PRO A 6 -18.49 19.75 6.40
CA PRO A 6 -18.25 18.36 6.04
C PRO A 6 -16.75 18.23 5.64
N ARG A 7 -16.10 17.09 5.91
CA ARG A 7 -14.64 16.88 5.71
C ARG A 7 -14.26 15.56 4.99
N PRO A 8 -13.05 15.46 4.41
CA PRO A 8 -12.74 14.41 3.44
C PRO A 8 -12.53 13.00 4.02
N ILE A 9 -12.93 12.02 3.22
CA ILE A 9 -12.75 10.57 3.44
C ILE A 9 -11.90 10.03 2.30
N PHE A 10 -10.87 9.25 2.62
CA PHE A 10 -10.00 8.56 1.67
C PHE A 10 -10.14 7.04 1.82
N TYR A 11 -10.40 6.35 0.72
CA TYR A 11 -10.35 4.89 0.63
C TYR A 11 -9.22 4.46 -0.31
N ASN A 12 -8.24 3.71 0.22
CA ASN A 12 -7.32 2.92 -0.59
C ASN A 12 -7.84 1.48 -0.67
N VAL A 13 -8.13 1.01 -1.89
CA VAL A 13 -8.60 -0.35 -2.13
C VAL A 13 -7.55 -1.08 -2.97
N ASN A 14 -6.89 -2.07 -2.36
CA ASN A 14 -6.20 -3.15 -3.07
C ASN A 14 -6.93 -4.46 -2.77
N ALA A 15 -6.88 -5.45 -3.67
CA ALA A 15 -7.66 -6.70 -3.60
C ALA A 15 -7.45 -7.51 -2.30
N LYS A 16 -6.39 -7.23 -1.53
CA LYS A 16 -6.08 -7.87 -0.23
C LYS A 16 -6.00 -6.92 0.98
N CYS A 17 -5.92 -5.59 0.79
CA CYS A 17 -5.81 -4.60 1.87
C CYS A 17 -6.81 -3.47 1.69
N ARG A 18 -7.39 -3.02 2.81
CA ARG A 18 -8.26 -1.84 2.86
C ARG A 18 -7.66 -0.85 3.84
N CYS A 19 -7.39 0.36 3.36
CA CYS A 19 -7.10 1.49 4.23
C CYS A 19 -8.22 2.51 4.08
N CYS A 20 -8.76 2.97 5.21
CA CYS A 20 -9.68 4.09 5.25
C CYS A 20 -9.11 5.15 6.20
N VAL A 21 -9.00 6.38 5.70
CA VAL A 21 -8.59 7.53 6.49
C VAL A 21 -9.66 8.59 6.40
N VAL A 22 -10.07 9.09 7.55
CA VAL A 22 -11.07 10.15 7.69
C VAL A 22 -10.47 11.26 8.55
N SER A 23 -10.63 12.50 8.13
CA SER A 23 -10.31 13.67 8.97
C SER A 23 -11.59 14.45 9.29
N GLY A 24 -11.83 14.79 10.56
CA GLY A 24 -13.03 15.48 11.05
C GLY A 24 -14.03 14.62 11.82
N ASP A 25 -15.15 15.23 12.24
CA ASP A 25 -16.23 14.59 13.01
C ASP A 25 -16.89 13.49 12.17
N VAL A 26 -16.88 12.26 12.69
CA VAL A 26 -17.39 11.07 11.99
C VAL A 26 -18.77 10.69 12.53
N ALA A 27 -19.79 10.78 11.67
CA ALA A 27 -21.03 10.02 11.85
C ALA A 27 -20.85 8.61 11.27
N THR A 28 -21.00 7.59 12.11
CA THR A 28 -20.82 6.17 11.76
C THR A 28 -21.77 5.71 10.64
N GLN A 29 -21.21 5.14 9.56
CA GLN A 29 -21.94 4.24 8.66
C GLN A 29 -21.36 2.82 8.76
N ARG A 30 -22.24 1.85 9.02
CA ARG A 30 -21.91 0.43 9.09
C ARG A 30 -21.72 -0.13 7.68
N PHE A 31 -20.55 -0.68 7.38
CA PHE A 31 -20.35 -1.55 6.22
C PHE A 31 -20.22 -2.99 6.70
N HIS A 32 -21.16 -3.85 6.28
CA HIS A 32 -21.15 -5.28 6.54
C HIS A 32 -20.70 -5.99 5.27
N ILE A 33 -19.59 -6.74 5.34
CA ILE A 33 -19.11 -7.56 4.23
C ILE A 33 -18.80 -8.93 4.82
N ASP A 34 -19.54 -9.93 4.33
CA ASP A 34 -19.42 -11.34 4.69
C ASP A 34 -18.34 -12.00 3.80
N LEU A 35 -17.42 -12.74 4.41
CA LEU A 35 -16.28 -13.39 3.74
C LEU A 35 -16.05 -14.82 4.23
N THR A 36 -17.11 -15.61 4.41
CA THR A 36 -16.99 -17.05 4.70
C THR A 36 -16.66 -17.86 3.44
N SER A 37 -15.39 -17.91 3.02
CA SER A 37 -14.88 -18.99 2.15
C SER A 37 -13.36 -18.91 1.94
N ARG A 38 -12.57 -19.52 2.84
CA ARG A 38 -11.22 -20.08 2.58
C ARG A 38 -10.73 -20.82 3.83
N LYS A 39 -10.41 -22.11 3.70
CA LYS A 39 -9.86 -22.95 4.80
C LYS A 39 -8.41 -22.53 5.09
N MET A 40 -8.24 -21.55 5.99
CA MET A 40 -6.97 -21.31 6.67
C MET A 40 -6.85 -22.28 7.87
N PRO A 41 -5.64 -22.72 8.28
CA PRO A 41 -5.46 -23.28 9.61
C PRO A 41 -6.07 -22.31 10.62
N GLN A 42 -6.94 -22.80 11.52
CA GLN A 42 -7.88 -21.94 12.25
C GLN A 42 -7.14 -20.97 13.18
N LEU A 43 -6.85 -19.77 12.71
CA LEU A 43 -6.68 -18.60 13.56
C LEU A 43 -8.00 -18.41 14.31
N LYS A 44 -8.05 -18.80 15.59
CA LYS A 44 -9.25 -18.69 16.42
C LYS A 44 -9.32 -17.30 17.04
N PHE A 45 -10.26 -16.49 16.56
CA PHE A 45 -10.57 -15.19 17.14
C PHE A 45 -11.89 -15.25 17.93
N CYS A 46 -11.83 -15.53 19.23
CA CYS A 46 -12.97 -15.40 20.14
C CYS A 46 -12.86 -14.08 20.92
N SER A 47 -13.07 -12.95 20.24
CA SER A 47 -13.02 -11.63 20.86
C SER A 47 -14.09 -10.70 20.29
N ARG A 48 -14.50 -9.70 21.08
CA ARG A 48 -15.37 -8.61 20.64
C ARG A 48 -14.59 -7.30 20.73
N ARG A 49 -14.73 -6.43 19.74
CA ARG A 49 -14.16 -5.07 19.78
C ARG A 49 -15.28 -4.05 19.70
N SER A 50 -15.27 -3.10 20.63
CA SER A 50 -16.15 -1.93 20.56
C SER A 50 -15.81 -1.08 19.33
N PRO A 51 -16.79 -0.39 18.70
CA PRO A 51 -16.49 0.60 17.67
C PRO A 51 -15.54 1.68 18.21
N VAL A 52 -14.57 2.06 17.39
CA VAL A 52 -13.70 3.20 17.68
C VAL A 52 -14.47 4.49 17.39
N VAL A 53 -14.37 5.47 18.30
CA VAL A 53 -15.01 6.80 18.17
C VAL A 53 -13.96 7.90 18.29
N CYS A 54 -14.10 8.96 17.51
CA CYS A 54 -13.14 10.06 17.43
C CYS A 54 -13.80 11.35 16.92
N CYS A 55 -13.29 12.50 17.36
CA CYS A 55 -13.78 13.82 16.92
C CYS A 55 -12.95 14.41 15.77
N ASN A 56 -11.63 14.18 15.77
CA ASN A 56 -10.72 14.94 14.91
C ASN A 56 -10.27 14.17 13.67
N GLY A 57 -10.30 12.84 13.70
CA GLY A 57 -9.92 11.98 12.60
C GLY A 57 -9.79 10.53 13.02
N CYS A 58 -9.86 9.63 12.04
CA CYS A 58 -9.78 8.18 12.19
C CYS A 58 -8.88 7.61 11.10
N VAL A 59 -8.07 6.62 11.47
CA VAL A 59 -7.25 5.83 10.54
C VAL A 59 -7.55 4.37 10.82
N ALA A 60 -7.82 3.60 9.77
CA ALA A 60 -8.02 2.17 9.87
C ALA A 60 -7.24 1.47 8.75
N SER A 61 -6.35 0.55 9.13
CA SER A 61 -5.62 -0.33 8.20
C SER A 61 -5.44 -1.73 8.80
N SER A 62 -4.90 -2.66 8.00
CA SER A 62 -4.62 -4.05 8.40
C SER A 62 -3.47 -4.18 9.41
N GLN A 63 -2.60 -3.16 9.53
CA GLN A 63 -1.44 -3.16 10.43
C GLN A 63 -1.52 -2.00 11.42
N SER A 64 -1.41 -2.29 12.71
CA SER A 64 -1.46 -1.28 13.76
C SER A 64 -0.32 -0.25 13.65
N LEU A 65 0.88 -0.67 13.23
CA LEU A 65 2.00 0.24 12.99
C LEU A 65 1.69 1.22 11.85
N ALA A 66 1.11 0.75 10.74
CA ALA A 66 0.70 1.62 9.65
C ALA A 66 -0.45 2.56 10.05
N THR A 67 -1.40 2.08 10.86
CA THR A 67 -2.46 2.92 11.43
C THR A 67 -1.87 4.06 12.28
N ASN A 68 -0.88 3.77 13.13
CA ASN A 68 -0.20 4.78 13.94
C ASN A 68 0.52 5.83 13.08
N VAL A 69 1.21 5.41 12.01
CA VAL A 69 1.83 6.33 11.05
C VAL A 69 0.82 7.31 10.48
N GLY A 70 -0.36 6.84 10.06
CA GLY A 70 -1.42 7.73 9.58
C GLY A 70 -1.90 8.72 10.65
N LEU A 71 -2.04 8.27 11.89
CA LEU A 71 -2.43 9.14 13.02
C LEU A 71 -1.39 10.21 13.28
N ASP A 72 -0.10 9.88 13.19
CA ASP A 72 0.98 10.84 13.40
C ASP A 72 1.02 11.90 12.29
N ILE A 73 0.78 11.51 11.04
CA ILE A 73 0.62 12.47 9.94
C ILE A 73 -0.57 13.41 10.15
N LEU A 74 -1.71 12.91 10.64
CA LEU A 74 -2.84 13.78 11.00
C LEU A 74 -2.48 14.75 12.13
N LYS A 75 -1.75 14.29 13.16
CA LYS A 75 -1.26 15.16 14.25
C LYS A 75 -0.26 16.20 13.78
N MET A 76 0.52 15.91 12.75
CA MET A 76 1.45 16.85 12.11
C MET A 76 0.74 17.90 11.23
N GLY A 77 -0.60 17.88 11.15
CA GLY A 77 -1.37 18.82 10.34
C GLY A 77 -1.66 18.33 8.92
N GLY A 78 -1.29 17.08 8.60
CA GLY A 78 -1.71 16.44 7.35
C GLY A 78 -3.22 16.24 7.30
N ASN A 79 -3.76 16.11 6.10
CA ASN A 79 -5.16 15.73 5.90
C ASN A 79 -5.31 14.21 5.68
N ALA A 80 -6.54 13.77 5.39
CA ALA A 80 -6.81 12.35 5.16
C ALA A 80 -6.00 11.73 4.00
N VAL A 81 -5.66 12.51 2.97
CA VAL A 81 -4.88 12.05 1.81
C VAL A 81 -3.42 11.86 2.18
N ASP A 82 -2.82 12.85 2.87
CA ASP A 82 -1.43 12.75 3.33
C ASP A 82 -1.25 11.52 4.23
N ALA A 83 -2.18 11.35 5.19
CA ALA A 83 -2.17 10.22 6.11
C ALA A 83 -2.40 8.88 5.38
N ALA A 84 -3.26 8.84 4.37
CA ALA A 84 -3.48 7.61 3.60
C ALA A 84 -2.27 7.19 2.78
N VAL A 85 -1.54 8.13 2.18
CA VAL A 85 -0.28 7.83 1.47
C VAL A 85 0.79 7.34 2.44
N ALA A 86 0.92 7.95 3.62
CA ALA A 86 1.84 7.47 4.64
C ALA A 86 1.49 6.06 5.16
N VAL A 87 0.19 5.77 5.34
CA VAL A 87 -0.27 4.42 5.70
C VAL A 87 0.05 3.42 4.59
N ALA A 88 -0.17 3.77 3.32
CA ALA A 88 0.15 2.90 2.19
C ALA A 88 1.66 2.60 2.11
N ALA A 89 2.50 3.59 2.33
CA ALA A 89 3.95 3.41 2.42
C ALA A 89 4.36 2.53 3.61
N ALA A 90 3.75 2.71 4.79
CA ALA A 90 4.01 1.87 5.95
C ALA A 90 3.50 0.42 5.77
N LEU A 91 2.39 0.21 5.04
CA LEU A 91 1.90 -1.13 4.69
C LEU A 91 2.85 -1.85 3.73
N ASN A 92 3.46 -1.14 2.78
CA ASN A 92 4.49 -1.72 1.91
C ASN A 92 5.67 -2.29 2.73
N VAL A 93 5.99 -1.67 3.87
CA VAL A 93 7.02 -2.18 4.79
C VAL A 93 6.51 -3.34 5.64
N THR A 94 5.32 -3.20 6.24
CA THR A 94 4.82 -4.11 7.30
C THR A 94 4.00 -5.29 6.79
N GLU A 95 3.56 -5.25 5.53
CA GLU A 95 2.72 -6.25 4.88
C GLU A 95 3.10 -6.44 3.38
N PRO A 96 4.37 -6.83 3.09
CA PRO A 96 4.92 -6.79 1.73
C PRO A 96 4.27 -7.76 0.72
N PHE A 97 3.48 -8.74 1.17
CA PHE A 97 2.79 -9.72 0.30
C PHE A 97 1.42 -9.26 -0.19
N SER A 98 0.93 -8.12 0.31
CA SER A 98 -0.43 -7.66 0.08
C SER A 98 -0.52 -6.36 -0.72
N THR A 99 0.45 -5.45 -0.55
CA THR A 99 0.47 -4.16 -1.22
C THR A 99 1.90 -3.61 -1.27
N GLY A 100 2.19 -2.78 -2.26
CA GLY A 100 3.50 -2.16 -2.38
C GLY A 100 3.54 -1.01 -3.37
N LEU A 101 4.69 -0.33 -3.45
CA LEU A 101 4.93 0.77 -4.39
C LEU A 101 4.96 0.30 -5.86
N ASP A 102 5.17 -0.99 -6.04
CA ASP A 102 5.32 -1.76 -7.27
C ASP A 102 4.00 -2.35 -7.77
N GLY A 103 2.92 -2.12 -7.03
CA GLY A 103 1.57 -2.46 -7.47
C GLY A 103 0.83 -1.28 -8.11
N ASP A 104 -0.49 -1.39 -8.05
CA ASP A 104 -1.45 -0.39 -8.50
C ASP A 104 -2.19 0.24 -7.32
N CYS A 105 -2.79 1.40 -7.53
CA CYS A 105 -3.52 2.12 -6.50
C CYS A 105 -4.86 2.65 -7.02
N PHE A 106 -5.92 2.47 -6.24
CA PHE A 106 -7.20 3.13 -6.45
C PHE A 106 -7.54 3.97 -5.23
N CYS A 107 -7.93 5.21 -5.48
CA CYS A 107 -8.31 6.16 -4.45
C CYS A 107 -9.71 6.70 -4.72
N LEU A 108 -10.56 6.65 -3.70
CA LEU A 108 -11.77 7.47 -3.65
C LEU A 108 -11.57 8.55 -2.60
N TYR A 109 -11.69 9.80 -3.03
CA TYR A 109 -11.54 10.99 -2.21
C TYR A 109 -12.86 11.77 -2.20
N TYR A 110 -13.46 11.92 -1.02
CA TYR A 110 -14.63 12.79 -0.86
C TYR A 110 -14.16 14.22 -0.57
N ASP A 111 -14.34 15.18 -1.48
CA ASP A 111 -14.17 16.61 -1.16
C ASP A 111 -15.45 17.11 -0.53
N ALA A 112 -15.34 17.50 0.72
CA ALA A 112 -16.47 17.79 1.53
C ALA A 112 -16.89 19.28 1.50
N ARG A 113 -16.04 20.15 0.94
CA ARG A 113 -16.42 21.52 0.57
C ARG A 113 -17.36 21.50 -0.63
N THR A 114 -17.05 20.67 -1.63
CA THR A 114 -17.85 20.53 -2.85
C THR A 114 -18.93 19.45 -2.73
N LYS A 115 -18.83 18.58 -1.71
CA LYS A 115 -19.64 17.38 -1.49
C LYS A 115 -19.58 16.38 -2.65
N GLN A 116 -18.43 16.31 -3.33
CA GLN A 116 -18.20 15.41 -4.46
C GLN A 116 -17.25 14.29 -4.10
N VAL A 117 -17.42 13.13 -4.74
CA VAL A 117 -16.46 12.02 -4.70
C VAL A 117 -15.64 12.07 -5.97
N HIS A 118 -14.32 12.10 -5.80
CA HIS A 118 -13.34 12.00 -6.87
C HIS A 118 -12.72 10.60 -6.85
N GLY A 119 -12.50 10.03 -8.03
CA GLY A 119 -11.78 8.79 -8.22
C GLY A 119 -10.42 9.04 -8.83
N LEU A 120 -9.38 8.41 -8.29
CA LEU A 120 -8.05 8.34 -8.89
C LEU A 120 -7.74 6.88 -9.18
N ASN A 121 -7.45 6.59 -10.45
CA ASN A 121 -7.09 5.27 -10.94
C ASN A 121 -5.60 5.26 -11.32
N GLY A 122 -4.81 4.64 -10.47
CA GLY A 122 -3.40 4.35 -10.68
C GLY A 122 -3.19 2.88 -11.03
N SER A 123 -4.00 2.32 -11.93
CA SER A 123 -3.78 0.99 -12.47
C SER A 123 -2.83 1.03 -13.66
N GLY A 124 -1.82 0.18 -13.58
CA GLY A 124 -0.79 -0.02 -14.57
C GLY A 124 -1.30 -0.56 -15.88
N ARG A 125 -0.81 0.00 -16.98
CA ARG A 125 -1.06 -0.55 -18.32
C ARG A 125 -0.13 -1.74 -18.57
N SER A 126 -0.53 -2.63 -19.48
CA SER A 126 0.38 -3.63 -20.02
C SER A 126 1.58 -2.96 -20.72
N PRO A 127 2.76 -3.58 -20.71
CA PRO A 127 3.90 -3.09 -21.47
C PRO A 127 3.56 -2.92 -22.95
N GLN A 128 4.03 -1.85 -23.58
CA GLN A 128 3.68 -1.53 -24.98
C GLN A 128 4.12 -2.63 -25.97
N SER A 129 5.24 -3.30 -25.67
CA SER A 129 5.77 -4.40 -26.48
C SER A 129 5.09 -5.75 -26.23
N LEU A 130 4.28 -5.88 -25.18
CA LEU A 130 3.61 -7.14 -24.84
C LEU A 130 2.31 -7.28 -25.64
N THR A 131 2.43 -7.79 -26.87
CA THR A 131 1.28 -8.06 -27.75
C THR A 131 0.76 -9.50 -27.61
N LEU A 132 -0.46 -9.75 -28.09
CA LEU A 132 -1.02 -11.11 -28.12
C LEU A 132 -0.21 -12.03 -29.04
N GLU A 133 0.29 -11.48 -30.16
CA GLU A 133 1.14 -12.19 -31.10
C GLU A 133 2.43 -12.65 -30.43
N LEU A 134 3.09 -11.78 -29.66
CA LEU A 134 4.30 -12.13 -28.92
C LEU A 134 4.04 -13.22 -27.87
N LEU A 135 2.90 -13.18 -27.18
CA LEU A 135 2.52 -14.23 -26.23
C LEU A 135 2.34 -15.58 -26.92
N LYS A 136 1.72 -15.59 -28.11
CA LYS A 136 1.59 -16.81 -28.94
C LYS A 136 2.93 -17.32 -29.44
N GLU A 137 3.85 -16.43 -29.82
CA GLU A 137 5.23 -16.80 -30.20
C GLU A 137 5.99 -17.46 -29.04
N TYR A 138 5.73 -17.03 -27.80
CA TYR A 138 6.23 -17.69 -26.59
C TYR A 138 5.49 -19.00 -26.24
N GLY A 139 4.50 -19.39 -27.04
CA GLY A 139 3.74 -20.62 -26.84
C GLY A 139 2.63 -20.50 -25.80
N PHE A 140 2.23 -19.29 -25.44
CA PHE A 140 1.11 -19.05 -24.52
C PHE A 140 -0.18 -18.74 -25.29
N ASP A 141 -1.26 -19.42 -24.92
CA ASP A 141 -2.59 -19.23 -25.49
C ASP A 141 -3.68 -19.61 -24.47
N GLU A 142 -4.93 -19.75 -24.92
CA GLU A 142 -6.05 -20.11 -24.03
C GLU A 142 -5.94 -21.53 -23.44
N VAL A 143 -5.28 -22.45 -24.15
CA VAL A 143 -5.10 -23.85 -23.73
C VAL A 143 -3.85 -23.99 -22.86
N ASN A 144 -2.81 -23.22 -23.16
CA ASN A 144 -1.57 -23.13 -22.40
C ASN A 144 -1.39 -21.71 -21.85
N PRO A 145 -2.11 -21.34 -20.77
CA PRO A 145 -2.08 -19.98 -20.24
C PRO A 145 -0.74 -19.64 -19.61
N LEU A 146 -0.44 -18.34 -19.53
CA LEU A 146 0.72 -17.81 -18.82
C LEU A 146 0.76 -18.34 -17.38
N PRO A 147 1.90 -18.90 -16.92
CA PRO A 147 2.10 -19.23 -15.52
C PRO A 147 1.89 -17.99 -14.64
N SER A 148 1.28 -18.14 -13.46
CA SER A 148 0.88 -17.02 -12.60
C SER A 148 2.05 -16.10 -12.19
N ARG A 149 3.27 -16.61 -12.12
CA ARG A 149 4.49 -15.86 -11.75
C ARG A 149 5.38 -15.51 -12.95
N HIS A 150 4.87 -15.66 -14.18
CA HIS A 150 5.64 -15.30 -15.37
C HIS A 150 5.82 -13.78 -15.45
N ALA A 151 6.99 -13.32 -15.90
CA ALA A 151 7.33 -11.90 -15.97
C ALA A 151 6.37 -11.08 -16.87
N CYS A 152 5.75 -11.72 -17.87
CA CYS A 152 4.73 -11.10 -18.71
C CYS A 152 3.45 -10.70 -17.95
N ASN A 153 3.23 -11.18 -16.72
CA ASN A 153 2.12 -10.76 -15.88
C ASN A 153 2.38 -9.43 -15.16
N ILE A 154 3.59 -8.87 -15.28
CA ILE A 154 3.96 -7.59 -14.67
C ILE A 154 3.46 -6.45 -15.57
N THR A 155 2.53 -5.65 -15.06
CA THR A 155 2.11 -4.37 -15.65
C THR A 155 3.01 -3.23 -15.16
N VAL A 156 2.92 -2.06 -15.79
CA VAL A 156 3.67 -0.87 -15.35
C VAL A 156 3.14 -0.41 -13.99
N PRO A 157 3.90 -0.44 -12.88
CA PRO A 157 3.38 -0.09 -11.56
C PRO A 157 2.80 1.32 -11.47
N GLY A 158 1.51 1.44 -11.11
CA GLY A 158 0.83 2.73 -11.03
C GLY A 158 0.76 3.36 -9.64
N ALA A 159 1.06 2.60 -8.57
CA ALA A 159 0.87 3.07 -7.19
C ALA A 159 1.72 4.30 -6.82
N ALA A 160 3.01 4.29 -7.15
CA ALA A 160 3.90 5.42 -6.82
C ALA A 160 3.46 6.74 -7.47
N ALA A 161 3.06 6.71 -8.75
CA ALA A 161 2.54 7.87 -9.45
C ALA A 161 1.22 8.34 -8.82
N ALA A 162 0.31 7.40 -8.51
CA ALA A 162 -0.96 7.69 -7.86
C ALA A 162 -0.79 8.33 -6.47
N TRP A 163 0.21 7.92 -5.68
CA TRP A 163 0.50 8.56 -4.39
C TRP A 163 0.94 10.01 -4.56
N CYS A 164 1.80 10.27 -5.55
CA CYS A 164 2.24 11.61 -5.89
C CYS A 164 1.07 12.48 -6.36
N ASP A 165 0.28 11.98 -7.29
CA ASP A 165 -0.88 12.69 -7.83
C ASP A 165 -1.94 12.94 -6.76
N ALA A 166 -2.18 11.99 -5.86
CA ALA A 166 -3.11 12.17 -4.75
C ALA A 166 -2.68 13.32 -3.82
N VAL A 167 -1.41 13.37 -3.40
CA VAL A 167 -0.89 14.47 -2.57
C VAL A 167 -0.87 15.80 -3.35
N MET A 168 -0.53 15.75 -4.64
CA MET A 168 -0.52 16.93 -5.50
C MET A 168 -1.92 17.51 -5.71
N LEU A 169 -2.94 16.68 -5.90
CA LEU A 169 -4.31 17.13 -6.17
C LEU A 169 -5.07 17.44 -4.88
N TYR A 170 -4.90 16.59 -3.85
CA TYR A 170 -5.78 16.56 -2.68
C TYR A 170 -5.06 16.61 -1.33
N GLY A 171 -3.72 16.60 -1.29
CA GLY A 171 -2.95 16.73 -0.04
C GLY A 171 -3.12 18.08 0.66
N SER A 172 -2.75 18.15 1.94
CA SER A 172 -3.00 19.34 2.79
C SER A 172 -2.23 20.59 2.38
N LYS A 173 -1.13 20.43 1.63
CA LYS A 173 -0.11 21.46 1.36
C LYS A 173 0.71 21.89 2.58
N GLN A 174 0.54 21.20 3.72
CA GLN A 174 1.32 21.48 4.94
C GLN A 174 2.53 20.56 5.08
N LEU A 175 2.49 19.38 4.46
CA LEU A 175 3.54 18.39 4.51
C LEU A 175 4.12 18.15 3.11
N SER A 176 5.44 18.03 3.03
CA SER A 176 6.15 17.56 1.84
C SER A 176 6.00 16.03 1.70
N MET A 177 6.19 15.51 0.48
CA MET A 177 6.24 14.05 0.26
C MET A 177 7.31 13.39 1.13
N GLY A 178 8.45 14.07 1.34
CA GLY A 178 9.49 13.63 2.28
C GLY A 178 8.96 13.39 3.68
N GLN A 179 8.25 14.36 4.26
CA GLN A 179 7.65 14.23 5.59
C GLN A 179 6.57 13.14 5.65
N ILE A 180 5.81 12.94 4.57
CA ILE A 180 4.77 11.90 4.48
C ILE A 180 5.39 10.50 4.46
N LEU A 181 6.49 10.30 3.72
CA LEU A 181 7.15 9.00 3.58
C LEU A 181 8.16 8.71 4.71
N GLN A 182 8.60 9.73 5.45
CA GLN A 182 9.62 9.61 6.50
C GLN A 182 9.34 8.50 7.52
N PRO A 183 8.12 8.30 8.05
CA PRO A 183 7.87 7.23 9.01
C PRO A 183 8.07 5.83 8.41
N ALA A 184 7.70 5.63 7.14
CA ALA A 184 7.93 4.36 6.44
C ALA A 184 9.41 4.13 6.14
N ILE A 185 10.16 5.20 5.79
CA ILE A 185 11.62 5.14 5.62
C ILE A 185 12.27 4.67 6.92
N GLU A 186 11.98 5.32 8.04
CA GLU A 186 12.58 4.96 9.33
C GLU A 186 12.23 3.54 9.77
N MET A 187 10.98 3.12 9.53
CA MET A 187 10.53 1.78 9.85
C MET A 187 11.25 0.72 9.00
N ALA A 188 11.50 1.00 7.72
CA ALA A 188 12.25 0.12 6.85
C ALA A 188 13.74 0.05 7.24
N GLU A 189 14.35 1.17 7.67
CA GLU A 189 15.76 1.21 8.07
C GLU A 189 16.02 0.61 9.46
N LYS A 190 15.27 1.08 10.47
CA LYS A 190 15.46 0.67 11.87
C LYS A 190 14.81 -0.68 12.14
N GLY A 191 13.81 -1.03 11.35
CA GLY A 191 13.07 -2.28 11.41
C GLY A 191 11.79 -2.20 12.22
N PHE A 192 10.99 -3.26 12.13
CA PHE A 192 9.71 -3.39 12.82
C PHE A 192 9.47 -4.85 13.26
N PRO A 193 8.73 -5.07 14.36
CA PRO A 193 8.32 -6.42 14.76
C PRO A 193 7.25 -6.96 13.81
N VAL A 194 7.49 -8.13 13.23
CA VAL A 194 6.58 -8.76 12.25
C VAL A 194 5.32 -9.28 12.94
N SER A 195 4.14 -8.90 12.44
CA SER A 195 2.85 -9.35 12.98
C SER A 195 2.55 -10.81 12.60
N GLU A 196 1.67 -11.47 13.38
CA GLU A 196 1.39 -12.90 13.24
C GLU A 196 0.89 -13.27 11.83
N ILE A 197 -0.05 -12.49 11.29
CA ILE A 197 -0.60 -12.72 9.93
C ILE A 197 0.48 -12.48 8.87
N THR A 198 1.28 -11.42 9.01
CA THR A 198 2.39 -11.16 8.07
C THR A 198 3.39 -12.31 8.08
N SER A 199 3.83 -12.77 9.26
CA SER A 199 4.78 -13.89 9.40
C SER A 199 4.23 -15.17 8.76
N TYR A 200 2.95 -15.48 8.99
CA TYR A 200 2.29 -16.62 8.37
C TYR A 200 2.32 -16.53 6.84
N GLN A 201 1.94 -15.39 6.25
CA GLN A 201 1.98 -15.19 4.80
C GLN A 201 3.40 -15.24 4.23
N TRP A 202 4.36 -14.66 4.95
CA TRP A 202 5.77 -14.67 4.58
C TRP A 202 6.31 -16.08 4.43
N LYS A 203 5.98 -16.95 5.40
CA LYS A 203 6.38 -18.38 5.37
C LYS A 203 5.80 -19.13 4.17
N GLN A 204 4.57 -18.81 3.75
CA GLN A 204 3.97 -19.45 2.57
C GLN A 204 4.74 -19.12 1.29
N GLU A 205 5.27 -17.91 1.18
CA GLU A 205 5.96 -17.42 -0.02
C GLU A 205 7.49 -17.57 0.06
N ALA A 206 8.05 -18.01 1.19
CA ALA A 206 9.49 -18.15 1.39
C ALA A 206 10.19 -19.01 0.32
N HIS A 207 9.54 -20.11 -0.10
CA HIS A 207 10.07 -20.98 -1.15
C HIS A 207 10.24 -20.26 -2.50
N VAL A 208 9.40 -19.26 -2.80
CA VAL A 208 9.49 -18.43 -4.00
C VAL A 208 10.65 -17.46 -3.89
N LEU A 209 10.84 -16.87 -2.71
CA LEU A 209 11.96 -15.99 -2.43
C LEU A 209 13.31 -16.72 -2.52
N GLN A 210 13.33 -18.00 -2.19
CA GLN A 210 14.52 -18.86 -2.30
C GLN A 210 14.69 -19.51 -3.69
N SER A 211 13.78 -19.28 -4.63
CA SER A 211 13.81 -19.95 -5.94
C SER A 211 15.06 -19.60 -6.75
N PRO A 212 15.67 -20.57 -7.47
CA PRO A 212 16.80 -20.30 -8.35
C PRO A 212 16.45 -19.24 -9.39
N GLY A 213 17.24 -18.17 -9.46
CA GLY A 213 17.02 -17.03 -10.36
C GLY A 213 16.43 -15.79 -9.68
N ASN A 214 15.90 -15.90 -8.47
CA ASN A 214 15.49 -14.74 -7.68
C ASN A 214 16.71 -14.13 -6.95
N GLN A 215 17.43 -13.23 -7.63
CA GLN A 215 18.68 -12.64 -7.12
C GLN A 215 18.49 -11.89 -5.79
N HIS A 216 17.36 -11.21 -5.63
CA HIS A 216 17.05 -10.35 -4.49
C HIS A 216 16.11 -10.98 -3.46
N GLY A 217 15.65 -12.21 -3.68
CA GLY A 217 14.68 -12.84 -2.78
C GLY A 217 15.21 -13.03 -1.36
N LYS A 218 16.54 -13.18 -1.21
CA LYS A 218 17.22 -13.25 0.10
C LYS A 218 17.16 -11.93 0.88
N ASP A 219 17.01 -10.79 0.20
CA ASP A 219 16.90 -9.48 0.86
C ASP A 219 15.57 -9.34 1.63
N LEU A 220 14.60 -10.22 1.33
CA LEU A 220 13.32 -10.35 2.02
C LEU A 220 13.32 -11.51 3.04
N LEU A 221 14.48 -12.03 3.45
CA LEU A 221 14.60 -13.14 4.39
C LEU A 221 15.62 -12.80 5.48
N ILE A 222 15.44 -13.37 6.67
CA ILE A 222 16.42 -13.28 7.77
C ILE A 222 17.20 -14.59 7.80
N ASN A 223 18.49 -14.52 7.50
CA ASN A 223 19.37 -15.70 7.41
C ASN A 223 18.82 -16.80 6.48
N GLY A 224 18.12 -16.39 5.41
CA GLY A 224 17.51 -17.31 4.45
C GLY A 224 16.12 -17.82 4.83
N GLU A 225 15.58 -17.46 6.00
CA GLU A 225 14.25 -17.88 6.45
C GLU A 225 13.26 -16.71 6.51
N ALA A 226 11.97 -17.00 6.40
CA ALA A 226 10.93 -16.00 6.60
C ALA A 226 10.94 -15.50 8.06
N PRO A 227 10.76 -14.19 8.30
CA PRO A 227 10.68 -13.65 9.66
C PRO A 227 9.58 -14.31 10.51
N GLU A 228 9.93 -14.62 11.75
CA GLU A 228 9.00 -15.12 12.76
C GLU A 228 8.14 -14.00 13.37
N HIS A 229 6.99 -14.36 13.95
CA HIS A 229 6.17 -13.39 14.68
C HIS A 229 6.97 -12.73 15.80
N GLY A 230 6.95 -11.39 15.84
CA GLY A 230 7.67 -10.58 16.82
C GLY A 230 9.15 -10.37 16.49
N GLN A 231 9.71 -11.09 15.50
CA GLN A 231 11.06 -10.86 15.04
C GLN A 231 11.14 -9.50 14.33
N VAL A 232 12.24 -8.78 14.55
CA VAL A 232 12.48 -7.50 13.89
C VAL A 232 13.03 -7.75 12.48
N PHE A 233 12.34 -7.22 11.48
CA PHE A 233 12.78 -7.23 10.09
C PHE A 233 13.16 -5.82 9.63
N GLN A 234 14.21 -5.71 8.83
CA GLN A 234 14.72 -4.47 8.24
C GLN A 234 14.79 -4.63 6.72
N ASN A 235 14.47 -3.55 6.00
CA ASN A 235 14.56 -3.49 4.55
C ASN A 235 15.20 -2.17 4.10
N PRO A 236 16.54 -2.04 4.22
CA PRO A 236 17.24 -0.82 3.85
C PRO A 236 17.15 -0.50 2.35
N LEU A 237 16.96 -1.50 1.49
CA LEU A 237 16.77 -1.28 0.05
C LEU A 237 15.46 -0.53 -0.22
N LEU A 238 14.36 -0.96 0.40
CA LEU A 238 13.08 -0.27 0.29
C LEU A 238 13.14 1.15 0.88
N ALA A 239 13.86 1.34 1.99
CA ALA A 239 14.08 2.67 2.54
C ALA A 239 14.78 3.60 1.54
N ASN A 240 15.81 3.11 0.86
CA ASN A 240 16.52 3.87 -0.17
C ASN A 240 15.61 4.20 -1.36
N THR A 241 14.78 3.25 -1.81
CA THR A 241 13.78 3.51 -2.85
C THR A 241 12.83 4.64 -2.45
N PHE A 242 12.34 4.65 -1.21
CA PHE A 242 11.50 5.75 -0.74
C PHE A 242 12.27 7.07 -0.71
N LYS A 243 13.52 7.11 -0.24
CA LYS A 243 14.36 8.31 -0.26
C LYS A 243 14.62 8.85 -1.67
N GLU A 244 14.83 8.00 -2.67
CA GLU A 244 14.97 8.48 -4.05
C GLU A 244 13.68 9.15 -4.54
N LYS A 245 12.53 8.59 -4.18
CA LYS A 245 11.22 9.15 -4.52
C LYS A 245 10.88 10.44 -3.77
N THR A 246 11.54 10.73 -2.63
CA THR A 246 11.42 12.05 -1.99
C THR A 246 12.22 13.13 -2.72
N VAL A 247 13.26 12.75 -3.47
CA VAL A 247 14.17 13.67 -4.19
C VAL A 247 13.73 13.92 -5.65
N GLN A 248 13.13 12.94 -6.33
CA GLN A 248 12.75 13.03 -7.75
C GLN A 248 11.46 13.83 -8.06
N LEU A 249 11.03 14.73 -7.18
CA LEU A 249 9.81 15.54 -7.38
C LEU A 249 10.19 17.03 -7.33
N PRO A 250 10.52 17.63 -8.47
CA PRO A 250 9.54 17.88 -9.52
C PRO A 250 9.96 17.34 -10.90
N PHE A 251 8.96 17.06 -11.73
CA PHE A 251 9.08 16.61 -13.13
C PHE A 251 10.18 17.34 -13.92
N GLU A 252 11.33 16.70 -14.08
CA GLU A 252 12.05 16.76 -15.34
C GLU A 252 12.03 15.34 -15.89
N LYS A 253 11.53 15.21 -17.12
CA LYS A 253 11.45 13.95 -17.86
C LYS A 253 12.78 13.21 -17.68
N ALA A 254 12.78 12.14 -16.90
CA ALA A 254 13.84 11.16 -17.04
C ALA A 254 13.84 10.77 -18.52
N PRO A 255 14.94 10.93 -19.27
CA PRO A 255 14.99 10.47 -20.63
C PRO A 255 14.63 8.98 -20.58
N LEU A 256 13.53 8.63 -21.25
CA LEU A 256 13.31 7.28 -21.74
C LEU A 256 14.54 6.94 -22.59
N GLY A 257 15.51 6.29 -21.97
CA GLY A 257 16.74 5.87 -22.61
C GLY A 257 17.32 4.74 -21.79
N GLN A 258 17.66 3.60 -22.37
CA GLN A 258 17.65 3.15 -23.76
C GLN A 258 18.02 1.63 -23.70
N PRO A 259 17.98 0.91 -24.82
CA PRO A 259 17.33 -0.40 -25.01
C PRO A 259 17.52 -1.46 -23.91
#